data_AF-A0A525C197-F1
#
_entry.id   AF-A0A525C197-F1
#
_cell.length_a   1.000
_cell.length_b   1.000
_cell.length_c   1.000
_cell.angle_alpha   90.00
_cell.angle_beta   90.00
_cell.angle_gamma   90.00
#
_symmetry.space_group_name_H-M   'P 1'
#
loop_
_entity.id
_entity.type
_entity.pdbx_description
1 polymer ?
#
loop_
_entity_poly.entity_id
_entity_poly.type
_entity_poly.pdbx_seq_one_letter_code
_entity_poly.pdbx_strand_id
1 'polypeptide(L)'
;MENLFFANPMSPSQLRSRLDPRPGEETDLRGPFFRDTTAIIHSSAFRRMKHKTQVFFAPKNDHICTRIEHVMHVATIASTVCRALNLDSDLAWAIGLGHDLGHTPFGHLGETILASLRGKAGFRHEMYS
;
A
#
# COMPACT_ATOMS: atom_id res chain seq x y z
N MET A 1 -32.64 1.53 -14.09
CA MET A 1 -31.86 0.33 -13.77
C MET A 1 -31.07 0.63 -12.51
N GLU A 2 -31.55 0.17 -11.36
CA GLU A 2 -30.80 0.24 -10.10
C GLU A 2 -29.60 -0.71 -10.20
N ASN A 3 -28.41 -0.18 -9.90
CA ASN A 3 -27.14 -0.86 -10.09
C ASN A 3 -27.01 -1.99 -9.05
N LEU A 4 -27.02 -3.23 -9.53
CA LEU A 4 -27.32 -4.43 -8.75
C LEU A 4 -26.14 -5.06 -7.99
N PHE A 5 -24.99 -4.38 -7.83
CA PHE A 5 -23.82 -5.08 -7.26
C PHE A 5 -23.09 -4.41 -6.09
N PHE A 6 -23.10 -3.09 -5.92
CA PHE A 6 -22.49 -2.47 -4.74
C PHE A 6 -23.16 -1.13 -4.43
N ALA A 7 -23.98 -1.09 -3.38
CA ALA A 7 -24.37 0.17 -2.75
C ALA A 7 -23.22 0.59 -1.82
N ASN A 8 -22.49 1.64 -2.20
CA ASN A 8 -21.46 2.18 -1.32
C ASN A 8 -22.14 2.93 -0.16
N PRO A 9 -21.91 2.55 1.11
CA PRO A 9 -22.53 3.22 2.26
C PRO A 9 -22.01 4.65 2.47
N MET A 10 -20.90 5.03 1.82
CA MET A 10 -20.31 6.36 1.90
C MET A 10 -20.77 7.24 0.75
N SER A 11 -21.03 8.51 1.05
CA SER A 11 -21.34 9.51 0.01
C SER A 11 -20.11 9.78 -0.87
N PRO A 12 -20.31 10.24 -2.13
CA PRO A 12 -19.21 10.62 -3.01
C PRO A 12 -18.25 11.67 -2.42
N SER A 13 -18.74 12.57 -1.57
CA SER A 13 -17.89 13.54 -0.86
C SER A 13 -17.01 12.87 0.19
N GLN A 14 -17.56 11.93 0.97
CA GLN A 14 -16.80 11.14 1.95
C GLN A 14 -15.73 10.26 1.29
N LEU A 15 -16.01 9.72 0.10
CA LEU A 15 -15.04 8.91 -0.66
C LEU A 15 -13.88 9.74 -1.21
N ARG A 16 -14.09 11.04 -1.42
CA ARG A 16 -13.09 11.97 -1.96
C ARG A 16 -12.39 12.78 -0.87
N SER A 17 -12.95 12.82 0.34
CA SER A 17 -12.38 13.56 1.45
C SER A 17 -11.20 12.81 2.06
N ARG A 18 -10.10 13.53 2.30
CA ARG A 18 -8.99 13.05 3.11
C ARG A 18 -9.38 13.16 4.60
N LEU A 19 -9.25 12.06 5.34
CA LEU A 19 -9.61 12.02 6.77
C LEU A 19 -8.73 12.94 7.62
N ASP A 20 -7.43 12.99 7.30
CA ASP A 20 -6.44 13.82 8.00
C ASP A 20 -5.68 14.69 6.99
N PRO A 21 -6.19 15.91 6.70
CA PRO A 21 -5.56 16.84 5.77
C PRO A 21 -4.25 17.37 6.33
N ARG A 22 -3.22 17.46 5.49
CA ARG A 22 -1.90 17.96 5.93
C ARG A 22 -1.87 19.49 5.87
N PRO A 23 -1.22 20.16 6.84
CA PRO A 23 -0.99 21.60 6.75
C PRO A 23 -0.28 21.99 5.45
N GLY A 24 -0.86 22.94 4.71
CA GLY A 24 -0.31 23.43 3.45
C GLY A 24 -0.51 22.52 2.24
N GLU A 25 -1.43 21.54 2.29
CA GLU A 25 -1.71 20.69 1.12
C GLU A 25 -2.33 21.45 -0.07
N GLU A 26 -3.11 22.50 0.21
CA GLU A 26 -3.74 23.37 -0.81
C GLU A 26 -2.71 24.09 -1.70
N THR A 27 -1.51 24.37 -1.18
CA THR A 27 -0.46 25.11 -1.89
C THR A 27 0.68 24.21 -2.39
N ASP A 28 0.62 22.91 -2.12
CA ASP A 28 1.62 21.94 -2.56
C ASP A 28 1.37 21.53 -4.01
N LEU A 29 2.31 21.85 -4.91
CA LEU A 29 2.23 21.50 -6.34
C LEU A 29 2.10 20.00 -6.61
N ARG A 30 2.48 19.14 -5.66
CA ARG A 30 2.33 17.69 -5.78
C ARG A 30 0.87 17.24 -5.59
N GLY A 31 0.07 18.01 -4.87
CA GLY A 31 -1.22 17.54 -4.37
C GLY A 31 -1.09 16.53 -3.21
N PRO A 32 -2.22 16.19 -2.57
CA PRO A 32 -2.23 15.47 -1.30
C PRO A 32 -1.67 14.04 -1.38
N PHE A 33 -2.07 13.26 -2.39
CA PHE A 33 -1.74 11.83 -2.47
C PHE A 33 -0.42 11.53 -3.17
N PHE A 34 -0.02 12.35 -4.16
CA PHE A 34 1.32 12.23 -4.73
C PHE A 34 2.39 12.61 -3.70
N ARG A 35 2.11 13.58 -2.81
CA ARG A 35 2.97 13.85 -1.66
C ARG A 35 3.15 12.60 -0.78
N ASP A 36 2.07 11.87 -0.48
CA ASP A 36 2.16 10.61 0.29
C ASP A 36 2.99 9.55 -0.45
N THR A 37 2.80 9.41 -1.77
CA THR A 37 3.64 8.57 -2.63
C THR A 37 5.13 8.91 -2.47
N THR A 38 5.49 10.20 -2.55
CA THR A 38 6.89 10.61 -2.38
C THR A 38 7.42 10.28 -0.98
N ALA A 39 6.61 10.46 0.07
CA ALA A 39 7.02 10.12 1.43
C ALA A 39 7.27 8.61 1.60
N ILE A 40 6.42 7.77 1.01
CA ILE A 40 6.57 6.31 1.04
C ILE A 40 7.88 5.90 0.36
N ILE A 41 8.12 6.34 -0.88
CA ILE A 41 9.31 5.98 -1.66
C ILE A 41 10.61 6.36 -0.93
N HIS A 42 10.62 7.50 -0.23
CA HIS A 42 11.79 7.98 0.50
C HIS A 42 11.91 7.41 1.93
N SER A 43 10.96 6.58 2.37
CA SER A 43 10.98 5.98 3.69
C SER A 43 12.01 4.85 3.81
N SER A 44 12.53 4.62 5.03
CA SER A 44 13.40 3.48 5.31
C SER A 44 12.64 2.15 5.20
N ALA A 45 11.36 2.12 5.54
CA ALA A 45 10.50 0.95 5.41
C ALA A 45 10.41 0.48 3.95
N PHE A 46 10.22 1.41 3.01
CA PHE A 46 10.17 1.10 1.58
C PHE A 46 11.49 0.53 1.07
N ARG A 47 12.61 1.17 1.42
CA ARG A 47 13.96 0.72 1.04
C ARG A 47 14.28 -0.69 1.53
N ARG A 48 13.79 -1.09 2.72
CA ARG A 48 13.99 -2.44 3.27
C ARG A 48 13.29 -3.53 2.47
N MET A 49 12.25 -3.19 1.69
CA MET A 49 11.53 -4.18 0.87
C MET A 49 12.41 -4.82 -0.20
N LYS A 50 13.47 -4.13 -0.65
CA LYS A 50 14.47 -4.68 -1.59
C LYS A 50 15.10 -5.99 -1.11
N HIS A 51 15.15 -6.19 0.20
CA HIS A 51 15.74 -7.38 0.82
C HIS A 51 14.71 -8.26 1.51
N LYS A 52 13.41 -8.05 1.23
CA LYS A 52 12.32 -8.92 1.67
C LYS A 52 11.87 -9.79 0.50
N THR A 53 11.71 -11.07 0.78
CA THR A 53 11.30 -12.08 -0.20
C THR A 53 9.83 -11.93 -0.55
N GLN A 54 9.47 -12.12 -1.82
CA GLN A 54 8.08 -12.33 -2.23
C GLN A 54 7.91 -13.80 -2.65
N VAL A 55 7.27 -14.60 -1.78
CA VAL A 55 7.05 -16.05 -1.95
C VAL A 55 8.34 -16.89 -1.93
N PHE A 56 9.39 -16.53 -2.66
CA PHE A 56 10.62 -17.30 -2.80
C PHE A 56 11.77 -16.72 -1.98
N PHE A 57 12.51 -17.59 -1.28
CA PHE A 57 13.64 -17.20 -0.45
C PHE A 57 14.95 -17.13 -1.23
N ALA A 58 15.66 -16.00 -1.14
CA ALA A 58 17.00 -15.79 -1.70
C ALA A 58 17.21 -16.38 -3.11
N PRO A 59 16.32 -16.05 -4.08
CA PRO A 59 16.47 -16.56 -5.43
C PRO A 59 17.81 -16.09 -6.00
N LYS A 60 18.61 -17.00 -6.59
CA LYS A 60 19.78 -16.63 -7.42
C LYS A 60 19.39 -16.05 -8.78
N ASN A 61 18.08 -15.97 -9.04
CA ASN A 61 17.51 -15.48 -10.27
C ASN A 61 16.93 -14.10 -10.00
N ASP A 62 17.56 -13.07 -10.55
CA ASP A 62 17.15 -11.67 -10.41
C ASP A 62 15.78 -11.38 -11.05
N HIS A 63 15.23 -12.32 -11.84
CA HIS A 63 13.86 -12.25 -12.36
C HIS A 63 12.80 -12.74 -11.38
N ILE A 64 13.19 -13.33 -10.25
CA ILE A 64 12.24 -13.66 -9.19
C ILE A 64 11.97 -12.41 -8.37
N CYS A 65 10.71 -11.97 -8.39
CA CYS A 65 10.20 -10.81 -7.68
C CYS A 65 10.65 -10.81 -6.21
N THR A 66 11.30 -9.74 -5.75
CA THR A 66 11.36 -9.43 -4.32
C THR A 66 10.09 -8.66 -3.94
N ARG A 67 9.96 -8.32 -2.66
CA ARG A 67 8.81 -7.54 -2.21
C ARG A 67 8.78 -6.18 -2.88
N ILE A 68 9.92 -5.52 -3.10
CA ILE A 68 9.91 -4.17 -3.71
C ILE A 68 9.35 -4.19 -5.14
N GLU A 69 9.68 -5.19 -5.96
CA GLU A 69 9.12 -5.31 -7.31
C GLU A 69 7.62 -5.64 -7.26
N HIS A 70 7.20 -6.47 -6.31
CA HIS A 70 5.78 -6.79 -6.11
C HIS A 70 4.94 -5.53 -5.85
N VAL A 71 5.33 -4.69 -4.88
CA VAL A 71 4.59 -3.46 -4.57
C VAL A 71 4.62 -2.46 -5.71
N MET A 72 5.72 -2.39 -6.46
CA MET A 72 5.79 -1.56 -7.67
C MET A 72 4.81 -2.06 -8.75
N HIS A 73 4.70 -3.37 -8.98
CA HIS A 73 3.71 -3.94 -9.90
C HIS A 73 2.27 -3.72 -9.43
N VAL A 74 1.99 -3.89 -8.13
CA VAL A 74 0.65 -3.65 -7.57
C VAL A 74 0.26 -2.18 -7.71
N ALA A 75 1.16 -1.24 -7.38
CA ALA A 75 0.90 0.19 -7.50
C ALA A 75 0.60 0.63 -8.95
N THR A 76 1.35 0.11 -9.92
CA THR A 76 1.14 0.45 -11.34
C THR A 76 -0.21 -0.09 -11.85
N ILE A 77 -0.54 -1.35 -11.53
CA ILE A 77 -1.81 -1.97 -11.91
C ILE A 77 -2.98 -1.24 -11.25
N ALA A 78 -2.92 -1.01 -9.93
CA ALA A 78 -3.98 -0.32 -9.19
C ALA A 78 -4.25 1.08 -9.76
N SER A 79 -3.20 1.86 -9.99
CA SER A 79 -3.30 3.20 -10.57
C SER A 79 -3.88 3.16 -12.00
N THR A 80 -3.53 2.15 -12.80
CA THR A 80 -4.08 1.96 -14.15
C THR A 80 -5.58 1.66 -14.13
N VAL A 81 -6.01 0.77 -13.24
CA VAL A 81 -7.43 0.45 -13.03
C VAL A 81 -8.19 1.70 -12.57
N CYS A 82 -7.66 2.46 -11.62
CA CYS A 82 -8.28 3.69 -11.15
C CYS A 82 -8.41 4.75 -12.26
N ARG A 83 -7.40 4.92 -13.12
CA ARG A 83 -7.48 5.81 -14.30
C ARG A 83 -8.62 5.41 -15.22
N ALA A 84 -8.75 4.11 -15.53
CA ALA A 84 -9.81 3.60 -16.40
C ALA A 84 -11.22 3.82 -15.81
N LEU A 85 -11.33 3.86 -14.48
CA LEU A 85 -12.58 4.06 -13.75
C LEU A 85 -12.84 5.51 -13.31
N ASN A 86 -12.00 6.46 -13.73
CA ASN A 86 -12.06 7.87 -13.30
C ASN A 86 -12.04 8.04 -11.75
N LEU A 87 -11.22 7.22 -11.09
CA LEU A 87 -10.91 7.29 -9.66
C LEU A 87 -9.54 7.95 -9.45
N ASP A 88 -9.25 8.36 -8.22
CA ASP A 88 -7.98 9.01 -7.87
C ASP A 88 -6.79 8.05 -8.02
N SER A 89 -6.00 8.26 -9.08
CA SER A 89 -4.89 7.38 -9.43
C SER A 89 -3.67 7.54 -8.56
N ASP A 90 -3.51 8.69 -7.91
CA ASP A 90 -2.37 9.00 -7.02
C ASP A 90 -2.61 8.42 -5.64
N LEU A 91 -3.86 8.44 -5.15
CA LEU A 91 -4.27 7.71 -3.96
C LEU A 91 -4.04 6.20 -4.14
N ALA A 92 -4.48 5.64 -5.26
CA ALA A 92 -4.28 4.22 -5.57
C ALA A 92 -2.80 3.85 -5.63
N TRP A 93 -1.97 4.73 -6.20
CA TRP A 93 -0.52 4.52 -6.25
C TRP A 93 0.11 4.56 -4.85
N ALA A 94 -0.27 5.53 -4.01
CA ALA A 94 0.21 5.65 -2.64
C ALA A 94 -0.15 4.41 -1.81
N ILE A 95 -1.41 3.97 -1.84
CA ILE A 95 -1.89 2.75 -1.18
C ILE A 95 -1.12 1.54 -1.71
N GLY A 96 -1.00 1.45 -3.03
CA GLY A 96 -0.29 0.36 -3.71
C GLY A 96 1.15 0.24 -3.23
N LEU A 97 1.90 1.33 -3.09
CA LEU A 97 3.27 1.29 -2.57
C LEU A 97 3.37 1.03 -1.07
N GLY A 98 2.35 1.45 -0.31
CA GLY A 98 2.34 1.42 1.15
C GLY A 98 1.84 0.10 1.75
N HIS A 99 1.01 -0.67 1.04
CA HIS A 99 0.25 -1.77 1.64
C HIS A 99 1.11 -2.83 2.34
N ASP A 100 2.33 -3.04 1.85
CA ASP A 100 3.24 -4.11 2.27
C ASP A 100 4.43 -3.64 3.12
N LEU A 101 4.45 -2.37 3.54
CA LEU A 101 5.55 -1.78 4.33
C LEU A 101 5.77 -2.51 5.66
N GLY A 102 4.67 -2.84 6.36
CA GLY A 102 4.64 -3.48 7.67
C GLY A 102 5.01 -4.96 7.65
N HIS A 103 5.23 -5.55 6.47
CA HIS A 103 5.42 -6.98 6.37
C HIS A 103 6.70 -7.43 7.05
N THR A 104 6.60 -8.46 7.90
CA THR A 104 7.74 -9.09 8.56
C THR A 104 8.76 -9.68 7.58
N PRO A 105 10.00 -9.91 8.03
CA PRO A 105 10.89 -10.87 7.38
C PRO A 105 10.20 -12.24 7.20
N PHE A 106 10.58 -12.99 6.18
CA PHE A 106 10.05 -14.35 5.88
C PHE A 106 8.54 -14.43 5.62
N GLY A 107 7.90 -13.36 5.19
CA GLY A 107 6.49 -13.41 4.82
C GLY A 107 5.58 -13.79 5.99
N HIS A 108 4.48 -14.49 5.70
CA HIS A 108 3.46 -14.85 6.70
C HIS A 108 3.98 -15.72 7.84
N LEU A 109 5.10 -16.43 7.64
CA LEU A 109 5.74 -17.19 8.72
C LEU A 109 6.25 -16.25 9.82
N GLY A 110 6.90 -15.15 9.44
CA GLY A 110 7.37 -14.15 10.41
C GLY A 110 6.21 -13.48 11.14
N GLU A 111 5.12 -13.19 10.42
CA GLU A 111 3.89 -12.63 10.99
C GLU A 111 3.25 -13.58 12.00
N THR A 112 3.15 -14.87 11.67
CA THR A 112 2.64 -15.91 12.58
C THR A 112 3.49 -16.02 13.85
N ILE A 113 4.81 -15.98 13.71
CA ILE A 113 5.75 -16.04 14.84
C ILE A 113 5.61 -14.78 15.71
N LEU A 114 5.56 -13.58 15.11
CA LEU A 114 5.36 -12.36 15.89
C LEU A 114 4.00 -12.32 16.59
N ALA A 115 2.95 -12.81 15.92
CA ALA A 115 1.62 -12.89 16.52
C ALA A 115 1.60 -13.82 17.74
N SER A 116 2.27 -14.96 17.68
CA SER A 116 2.36 -15.89 18.83
C SER A 116 3.15 -15.28 19.99
N LEU A 117 4.26 -14.59 19.70
CA LEU A 117 5.07 -13.90 20.72
C LEU A 117 4.32 -12.74 21.40
N ARG A 118 3.42 -12.07 20.69
CA ARG A 118 2.60 -10.97 21.22
C ARG A 118 1.33 -11.43 21.92
N GLY A 119 1.01 -12.72 21.89
CA GLY A 119 -0.18 -13.29 22.51
C GLY A 119 -1.47 -12.58 22.06
N LYS A 120 -2.26 -12.08 23.01
CA LYS A 120 -3.56 -11.44 22.73
C LYS A 120 -3.47 -10.18 21.86
N ALA A 121 -2.32 -9.51 21.80
CA ALA A 121 -2.15 -8.32 20.97
C ALA A 121 -2.00 -8.66 19.47
N GLY A 122 -1.70 -9.93 19.13
CA GLY A 122 -1.53 -10.42 17.76
C GLY A 122 -0.41 -9.74 16.98
N PHE A 123 -0.34 -9.94 15.67
CA PHE A 123 0.43 -9.12 14.73
C PHE A 123 -0.20 -9.28 13.35
N ARG A 124 -0.43 -8.17 12.64
CA ARG A 124 -0.96 -8.16 11.28
C ARG A 124 -0.26 -7.10 10.47
N HIS A 125 0.40 -7.47 9.38
CA HIS A 125 1.24 -6.53 8.64
C HIS A 125 0.45 -5.31 8.15
N GLU A 126 -0.82 -5.45 7.78
CA GLU A 126 -1.68 -4.37 7.28
C GLU A 126 -1.90 -3.28 8.32
N MET A 127 -1.88 -3.63 9.62
CA MET A 127 -2.00 -2.68 10.73
C MET A 127 -0.70 -1.94 11.00
N TYR A 128 0.43 -2.47 10.53
CA TYR A 128 1.78 -1.97 10.75
C TYR A 128 2.42 -1.38 9.48
N SER A 129 1.68 -1.34 8.38
CA SER A 129 2.04 -0.71 7.11
C SER A 129 1.81 0.79 7.12
#